data_AF-A0A953JML9-F1
#
_entry.id   AF-A0A953JML9-F1
#
_cell.length_a   1.000
_cell.length_b   1.000
_cell.length_c   1.000
_cell.angle_alpha   90.00
_cell.angle_beta   90.00
_cell.angle_gamma   90.00
#
_symmetry.space_group_name_H-M   'P 1'
#
loop_
_entity.id
_entity.type
_entity.pdbx_description
1 polymer ?
#
loop_
_entity_poly.entity_id
_entity_poly.type
_entity_poly.pdbx_seq_one_letter_code
_entity_poly.pdbx_strand_id
1 'polypeptide(L)'
;GALAVVSGRPLRDLDHYLPVPIAKVGDHGAALRPDPDRPPELPHLPHPPVSWRARAVALVEKHPGALIEDKEHGFVLHYRLAPEAGPEAEALLRSLVAEDPLAFTLLEARMAWEVRPRGASKATAVRALMDRAPFAGRRPLFIGDDVTDEEGMAAARNFDGEGLRLQDAFGGPAALRDWLARALLP
;
A
#
# COMPACT_ATOMS: atom_id res chain seq x y z
N GLY A 1 8.72 -12.18 -18.34
CA GLY A 1 9.21 -12.38 -16.96
C GLY A 1 8.06 -12.30 -15.98
N ALA A 2 8.32 -12.42 -14.67
CA ALA A 2 7.30 -12.27 -13.62
C ALA A 2 7.68 -11.07 -12.74
N LEU A 3 7.13 -9.89 -13.04
CA LEU A 3 7.40 -8.63 -12.36
C LEU A 3 6.06 -7.98 -11.98
N ALA A 4 5.98 -7.48 -10.75
CA ALA A 4 4.85 -6.71 -10.27
C ALA A 4 5.31 -5.45 -9.54
N VAL A 5 4.49 -4.41 -9.56
CA VAL A 5 4.61 -3.25 -8.65
C VAL A 5 3.49 -3.29 -7.63
N VAL A 6 3.85 -3.29 -6.35
CA VAL A 6 2.91 -3.29 -5.21
C VAL A 6 3.06 -1.96 -4.47
N SER A 7 2.00 -1.15 -4.45
CA SER A 7 2.04 0.21 -3.93
C SER A 7 0.88 0.53 -3.00
N GLY A 8 1.07 1.54 -2.16
CA GLY A 8 -0.01 2.17 -1.40
C GLY A 8 -0.83 3.16 -2.22
N ARG A 9 -0.36 3.50 -3.43
CA ARG A 9 -1.05 4.40 -4.37
C ARG A 9 -2.23 3.69 -5.06
N PRO A 10 -3.24 4.44 -5.50
CA PRO A 10 -4.30 3.92 -6.36
C PRO A 10 -3.75 3.34 -7.67
N LEU A 11 -4.42 2.33 -8.23
CA LEU A 11 -4.02 1.74 -9.52
C LEU A 11 -3.95 2.78 -10.66
N ARG A 12 -4.86 3.78 -10.66
CA ARG A 12 -4.86 4.88 -11.64
C ARG A 12 -3.54 5.67 -11.64
N ASP A 13 -2.94 5.88 -10.48
CA ASP A 13 -1.67 6.60 -10.34
C ASP A 13 -0.52 5.73 -10.87
N LEU A 14 -0.56 4.42 -10.57
CA LEU A 14 0.41 3.47 -11.11
C LEU A 14 0.32 3.37 -12.64
N ASP A 15 -0.87 3.48 -13.21
CA ASP A 15 -1.06 3.51 -14.67
C ASP A 15 -0.55 4.78 -15.31
N HIS A 16 -0.76 5.91 -14.65
CA HIS A 16 -0.25 7.19 -15.11
C HIS A 16 1.28 7.28 -15.07
N TYR A 17 1.90 6.92 -13.92
CA TYR A 17 3.34 7.09 -13.71
C TYR A 17 4.19 5.94 -14.23
N LEU A 18 3.61 4.75 -14.42
CA LEU A 18 4.32 3.57 -14.89
C LEU A 18 3.54 2.88 -16.01
N PRO A 19 3.48 3.46 -17.22
CA PRO A 19 2.68 2.96 -18.34
C PRO A 19 3.33 1.74 -19.04
N VAL A 20 3.78 0.75 -18.27
CA VAL A 20 4.27 -0.54 -18.77
C VAL A 20 3.29 -1.67 -18.43
N PRO A 21 3.11 -2.66 -19.33
CA PRO A 21 2.17 -3.77 -19.16
C PRO A 21 2.75 -4.83 -18.21
N ILE A 22 2.78 -4.52 -16.93
CA ILE A 22 3.18 -5.44 -15.85
C ILE A 22 2.06 -5.57 -14.82
N ALA A 23 2.14 -6.61 -14.01
CA ALA A 23 1.24 -6.76 -12.87
C ALA A 23 1.36 -5.55 -11.94
N LYS A 24 0.23 -5.02 -11.48
CA LYS A 24 0.18 -3.88 -10.57
C LYS A 24 -0.81 -4.14 -9.46
N VAL A 25 -0.44 -3.77 -8.24
CA VAL A 25 -1.30 -3.85 -7.07
C VAL A 25 -1.28 -2.49 -6.39
N GLY A 26 -2.45 -1.86 -6.33
CA GLY A 26 -2.66 -0.56 -5.69
C GLY A 26 -3.27 -0.69 -4.30
N ASP A 27 -3.35 0.43 -3.60
CA ASP A 27 -4.06 0.60 -2.33
C ASP A 27 -3.70 -0.48 -1.30
N HIS A 28 -2.40 -0.79 -1.18
CA HIS A 28 -1.88 -1.82 -0.28
C HIS A 28 -2.52 -3.20 -0.49
N GLY A 29 -2.92 -3.56 -1.70
CA GLY A 29 -3.58 -4.85 -1.97
C GLY A 29 -5.10 -4.79 -2.06
N ALA A 30 -5.72 -3.60 -1.97
CA ALA A 30 -7.15 -3.45 -2.15
C ALA A 30 -7.59 -3.34 -3.62
N ALA A 31 -6.65 -3.28 -4.56
CA ALA A 31 -6.93 -3.34 -6.00
C ALA A 31 -5.79 -4.08 -6.72
N LEU A 32 -6.09 -5.25 -7.30
CA LEU A 32 -5.09 -6.14 -7.89
C LEU A 32 -5.28 -6.24 -9.40
N ARG A 33 -4.21 -6.08 -10.18
CA ARG A 33 -4.18 -6.46 -11.59
C ARG A 33 -2.98 -7.37 -11.85
N PRO A 34 -3.12 -8.69 -11.59
CA PRO A 34 -2.06 -9.68 -11.82
C PRO A 34 -1.74 -9.87 -13.30
N ASP A 35 -2.76 -9.75 -14.15
CA ASP A 35 -2.65 -9.80 -15.61
C ASP A 35 -2.87 -8.38 -16.17
N PRO A 36 -1.85 -7.75 -16.79
CA PRO A 36 -1.95 -6.38 -17.31
C PRO A 36 -3.00 -6.22 -18.42
N ASP A 37 -3.39 -7.30 -19.10
CA ASP A 37 -4.38 -7.30 -20.18
C ASP A 37 -5.81 -7.48 -19.67
N ARG A 38 -5.99 -7.62 -18.36
CA ARG A 38 -7.30 -7.81 -17.70
C ARG A 38 -7.68 -6.60 -16.85
N PRO A 39 -9.00 -6.37 -16.64
CA PRO A 39 -9.47 -5.42 -15.64
C PRO A 39 -8.92 -5.75 -14.25
N PRO A 40 -8.76 -4.76 -13.36
CA PRO A 40 -8.36 -5.02 -11.99
C PRO A 40 -9.46 -5.80 -11.24
N GLU A 41 -9.01 -6.73 -10.42
CA GLU A 41 -9.79 -7.43 -9.41
C GLU A 41 -9.88 -6.56 -8.15
N LEU A 42 -11.11 -6.25 -7.75
CA LEU A 42 -11.41 -5.54 -6.50
C LEU A 42 -11.91 -6.57 -5.49
N PRO A 43 -11.10 -6.96 -4.48
CA PRO A 43 -11.58 -7.83 -3.42
C PRO A 43 -12.77 -7.20 -2.71
N HIS A 44 -13.72 -8.03 -2.28
CA HIS A 44 -14.86 -7.58 -1.50
C HIS A 44 -14.40 -7.20 -0.09
N LEU A 45 -14.06 -5.91 0.07
CA LEU A 45 -13.60 -5.32 1.31
C LEU A 45 -14.67 -4.37 1.87
N PRO A 46 -14.77 -4.25 3.20
CA PRO A 46 -15.71 -3.32 3.80
C PRO A 46 -15.26 -1.87 3.55
N HIS A 47 -16.23 -0.96 3.41
CA HIS A 47 -15.97 0.48 3.43
C HIS A 47 -16.17 1.02 4.85
N PRO A 48 -15.33 1.99 5.30
CA PRO A 48 -15.55 2.61 6.60
C PRO A 48 -16.92 3.30 6.61
N PRO A 49 -17.63 3.34 7.76
CA PRO A 49 -18.86 4.09 7.90
C PRO A 49 -18.72 5.54 7.43
N VAL A 50 -19.73 6.06 6.71
CA VAL A 50 -19.72 7.45 6.21
C VAL A 50 -19.53 8.47 7.34
N SER A 51 -20.01 8.14 8.54
CA SER A 51 -19.82 8.94 9.77
C SER A 51 -18.36 9.09 10.17
N TRP A 52 -17.52 8.07 9.95
CA TRP A 52 -16.08 8.14 10.25
C TRP A 52 -15.41 9.20 9.38
N ARG A 53 -15.69 9.17 8.07
CA ARG A 53 -15.19 10.16 7.13
C ARG A 53 -15.66 11.57 7.50
N ALA A 54 -16.94 11.74 7.83
CA ALA A 54 -17.49 13.04 8.24
C ALA A 54 -16.77 13.60 9.49
N ARG A 55 -16.48 12.76 10.48
CA ARG A 55 -15.73 13.15 11.68
C ARG A 55 -14.27 13.51 11.36
N ALA A 56 -13.62 12.78 10.46
CA ALA A 56 -12.27 13.10 10.00
C ALA A 56 -12.22 14.42 9.24
N VAL A 57 -13.20 14.70 8.37
CA VAL A 57 -13.33 15.99 7.67
C VAL A 57 -13.51 17.13 8.66
N ALA A 58 -14.38 16.97 9.66
CA ALA A 58 -14.59 17.99 10.69
C ALA A 58 -13.32 18.27 11.53
N LEU A 59 -12.40 17.30 11.65
CA LEU A 59 -11.08 17.53 12.24
C LEU A 59 -10.19 18.32 11.28
N VAL A 60 -10.13 17.91 10.01
CA VAL A 60 -9.34 18.61 8.97
C VAL A 60 -9.75 20.09 8.85
N GLU A 61 -11.05 20.39 8.93
CA GLU A 61 -11.56 21.77 8.87
C GLU A 61 -11.07 22.68 10.02
N LYS A 62 -10.69 22.09 11.18
CA LYS A 62 -10.13 22.84 12.31
C LYS A 62 -8.64 23.12 12.17
N HIS A 63 -7.96 22.44 11.25
CA HIS A 63 -6.51 22.45 11.09
C HIS A 63 -6.13 22.83 9.67
N PRO A 64 -6.04 24.13 9.34
CA PRO A 64 -5.64 24.59 8.02
C PRO A 64 -4.30 23.97 7.57
N GLY A 65 -4.31 23.22 6.47
CA GLY A 65 -3.15 22.49 5.95
C GLY A 65 -3.22 20.98 6.15
N ALA A 66 -4.08 20.48 7.05
CA ALA A 66 -4.46 19.08 7.03
C ALA A 66 -5.30 18.77 5.78
N LEU A 67 -5.22 17.53 5.29
CA LEU A 67 -5.94 17.09 4.10
C LEU A 67 -6.49 15.68 4.31
N ILE A 68 -7.61 15.37 3.67
CA ILE A 68 -8.12 14.00 3.56
C ILE A 68 -7.98 13.52 2.11
N GLU A 69 -7.45 12.31 1.95
CA GLU A 69 -7.35 11.61 0.67
C GLU A 69 -8.29 10.42 0.70
N ASP A 70 -9.25 10.38 -0.21
CA ASP A 70 -10.14 9.24 -0.37
C ASP A 70 -9.45 8.10 -1.14
N LYS A 71 -9.50 6.90 -0.56
CA LYS A 71 -9.10 5.64 -1.19
C LYS A 71 -10.34 4.79 -1.45
N GLU A 72 -10.21 3.76 -2.27
CA GLU A 72 -11.34 2.89 -2.63
C GLU A 72 -12.04 2.28 -1.40
N HIS A 73 -11.26 1.76 -0.44
CA HIS A 73 -11.78 1.07 0.75
C HIS A 73 -11.38 1.75 2.06
N GLY A 74 -11.04 3.04 2.02
CA GLY A 74 -10.46 3.72 3.17
C GLY A 74 -10.21 5.20 2.91
N PHE A 75 -9.47 5.83 3.80
CA PHE A 75 -9.02 7.21 3.60
C PHE A 75 -7.76 7.49 4.41
N VAL A 76 -7.03 8.50 3.99
CA VAL A 76 -5.79 8.94 4.65
C VAL A 76 -5.96 10.38 5.10
N LEU A 77 -5.63 10.65 6.36
CA LEU A 77 -5.52 12.00 6.88
C LEU A 77 -4.04 12.41 6.86
N HIS A 78 -3.71 13.37 5.99
CA HIS A 78 -2.39 13.96 5.90
C HIS A 78 -2.29 15.19 6.78
N TYR A 79 -1.24 15.29 7.59
CA TYR A 79 -1.00 16.41 8.51
C TYR A 79 0.39 17.03 8.32
N ARG A 80 1.00 16.85 7.14
CA ARG A 80 2.34 17.39 6.84
C ARG A 80 2.41 18.91 6.93
N LEU A 81 1.36 19.61 6.52
CA LEU A 81 1.28 21.07 6.57
C LEU A 81 0.54 21.59 7.82
N ALA A 82 0.09 20.69 8.71
CA ALA A 82 -0.51 21.00 10.00
C ALA A 82 -0.08 19.96 11.06
N PRO A 83 1.21 19.91 11.45
CA PRO A 83 1.75 18.84 12.31
C PRO A 83 1.03 18.69 13.66
N GLU A 84 0.47 19.77 14.18
CA GLU A 84 -0.34 19.83 15.40
C GLU A 84 -1.62 18.98 15.33
N ALA A 85 -2.14 18.73 14.13
CA ALA A 85 -3.30 17.86 13.92
C ALA A 85 -2.97 16.38 14.13
N GLY A 86 -1.69 15.97 14.07
CA GLY A 86 -1.25 14.57 14.09
C GLY A 86 -1.76 13.77 15.31
N PRO A 87 -1.53 14.23 16.56
CA PRO A 87 -2.01 13.53 17.74
C PRO A 87 -3.54 13.50 17.88
N GLU A 88 -4.23 14.59 17.51
CA GLU A 88 -5.71 14.63 17.54
C GLU A 88 -6.30 13.70 16.48
N ALA A 89 -5.71 13.68 15.28
CA ALA A 89 -6.07 12.76 14.21
C ALA A 89 -5.85 11.30 14.64
N GLU A 90 -4.71 10.98 15.24
CA GLU A 90 -4.44 9.63 15.76
C GLU A 90 -5.53 9.20 16.75
N ALA A 91 -5.78 10.02 17.77
CA ALA A 91 -6.76 9.70 18.81
C ALA A 91 -8.16 9.50 18.23
N LEU A 92 -8.59 10.40 17.32
CA LEU A 92 -9.86 10.28 16.62
C LEU A 92 -9.91 8.98 15.82
N LEU A 93 -8.96 8.75 14.91
CA LEU A 93 -9.01 7.64 13.97
C LEU A 93 -8.83 6.28 14.67
N ARG A 94 -8.05 6.22 15.77
CA ARG A 94 -8.01 5.02 16.63
C ARG A 94 -9.36 4.75 17.27
N SER A 95 -10.06 5.77 17.75
CA SER A 95 -11.40 5.60 18.33
C SER A 95 -12.41 5.10 17.29
N LEU A 96 -12.31 5.57 16.05
CA LEU A 96 -13.16 5.13 14.94
C LEU A 96 -12.91 3.67 14.61
N VAL A 97 -11.66 3.29 14.34
CA VAL A 97 -11.30 1.89 14.03
C VAL A 97 -11.67 0.93 15.16
N ALA A 98 -11.70 1.38 16.42
CA ALA A 98 -12.15 0.58 17.54
C ALA A 98 -13.66 0.27 17.54
N GLU A 99 -14.47 0.98 16.76
CA GLU A 99 -15.89 0.67 16.55
C GLU A 99 -16.08 -0.62 15.71
N ASP A 100 -15.13 -0.95 14.82
CA ASP A 100 -15.09 -2.23 14.09
C ASP A 100 -13.63 -2.72 13.88
N PRO A 101 -13.01 -3.26 14.94
CA PRO A 101 -11.58 -3.61 14.93
C PRO A 101 -11.28 -4.89 14.14
N LEU A 102 -12.30 -5.66 13.76
CA LEU A 102 -12.16 -6.86 12.94
C LEU A 102 -12.13 -6.49 11.45
N ALA A 103 -12.89 -5.47 11.03
CA ALA A 103 -12.90 -5.02 9.65
C ALA A 103 -11.76 -4.05 9.32
N PHE A 104 -11.42 -3.13 10.23
CA PHE A 104 -10.50 -2.04 9.94
C PHE A 104 -9.27 -2.02 10.84
N THR A 105 -8.24 -1.34 10.36
CA THR A 105 -7.03 -1.01 11.13
C THR A 105 -6.58 0.41 10.82
N LEU A 106 -5.87 1.02 11.76
CA LEU A 106 -5.16 2.27 11.55
C LEU A 106 -3.71 1.94 11.20
N LEU A 107 -3.18 2.57 10.17
CA LEU A 107 -1.79 2.49 9.76
C LEU A 107 -1.14 3.87 9.93
N GLU A 108 0.03 3.87 10.57
CA GLU A 108 0.92 5.03 10.62
C GLU A 108 1.68 5.13 9.31
N ALA A 109 1.59 6.29 8.66
CA ALA A 109 2.36 6.65 7.47
C ALA A 109 3.09 7.97 7.70
N ARG A 110 4.03 8.32 6.81
CA ARG A 110 4.87 9.50 6.99
C ARG A 110 4.06 10.81 6.98
N MET A 111 3.84 11.37 8.18
CA MET A 111 2.97 12.54 8.41
C MET A 111 1.52 12.31 7.95
N ALA A 112 1.04 11.08 8.13
CA ALA A 112 -0.32 10.70 7.76
C ALA A 112 -0.83 9.50 8.58
N TRP A 113 -2.15 9.44 8.76
CA TRP A 113 -2.84 8.30 9.36
C TRP A 113 -3.82 7.71 8.37
N GLU A 114 -3.71 6.40 8.11
CA GLU A 114 -4.53 5.69 7.13
C GLU A 114 -5.51 4.74 7.81
N VAL A 115 -6.81 4.95 7.56
CA VAL A 115 -7.86 3.98 7.87
C VAL A 115 -8.00 3.04 6.67
N ARG A 116 -7.75 1.74 6.89
CA ARG A 116 -7.80 0.72 5.83
C ARG A 116 -8.44 -0.59 6.33
N PRO A 117 -9.00 -1.43 5.44
CA PRO A 117 -9.55 -2.71 5.82
C PRO A 117 -8.42 -3.72 6.12
N ARG A 118 -8.64 -4.64 7.06
CA ARG A 118 -7.66 -5.69 7.41
C ARG A 118 -7.44 -6.72 6.30
N GLY A 119 -8.39 -6.86 5.37
CA GLY A 119 -8.30 -7.80 4.25
C GLY A 119 -7.27 -7.42 3.17
N ALA A 120 -6.78 -6.18 3.17
CA ALA A 120 -5.79 -5.68 2.22
C ALA A 120 -4.45 -5.38 2.91
N SER A 121 -3.38 -5.99 2.40
CA SER A 121 -2.00 -5.68 2.77
C SER A 121 -1.05 -5.99 1.60
N LYS A 122 0.18 -5.46 1.66
CA LYS A 122 1.21 -5.88 0.70
C LYS A 122 1.52 -7.38 0.84
N ALA A 123 1.30 -7.98 2.01
CA ALA A 123 1.39 -9.42 2.21
C ALA A 123 0.30 -10.20 1.43
N THR A 124 -0.96 -9.76 1.49
CA THR A 124 -2.05 -10.41 0.73
C THR A 124 -1.86 -10.22 -0.78
N ALA A 125 -1.32 -9.08 -1.21
CA ALA A 125 -0.91 -8.85 -2.59
C ALA A 125 0.15 -9.87 -3.07
N VAL A 126 1.22 -10.08 -2.29
CA VAL A 126 2.26 -11.06 -2.62
C VAL A 126 1.67 -12.47 -2.74
N ARG A 127 0.86 -12.91 -1.77
CA ARG A 127 0.20 -14.22 -1.82
C ARG A 127 -0.65 -14.36 -3.08
N ALA A 128 -1.51 -13.37 -3.36
CA ALA A 128 -2.37 -13.37 -4.53
C ALA A 128 -1.57 -13.44 -5.85
N LEU A 129 -0.45 -12.74 -5.95
CA LEU A 129 0.43 -12.85 -7.12
C LEU A 129 1.03 -14.25 -7.22
N MET A 130 1.59 -14.77 -6.13
CA MET A 130 2.23 -16.09 -6.08
C MET A 130 1.29 -17.26 -6.41
N ASP A 131 -0.02 -17.09 -6.28
CA ASP A 131 -1.02 -18.10 -6.68
C ASP A 131 -1.33 -18.11 -8.19
N ARG A 132 -0.76 -17.17 -8.97
CA ARG A 132 -1.12 -16.94 -10.39
C ARG A 132 0.09 -16.98 -11.31
N ALA A 133 -0.10 -17.45 -12.55
CA ALA A 133 0.91 -17.29 -13.59
C ALA A 133 1.14 -15.79 -13.89
N PRO A 134 2.36 -15.35 -14.23
CA PRO A 134 3.60 -16.14 -14.35
C PRO A 134 4.38 -16.31 -13.03
N PHE A 135 3.84 -15.88 -11.88
CA PHE A 135 4.55 -15.89 -10.58
C PHE A 135 4.53 -17.26 -9.89
N ALA A 136 3.46 -18.04 -10.08
CA ALA A 136 3.30 -19.35 -9.47
C ALA A 136 4.50 -20.28 -9.71
N GLY A 137 4.96 -20.94 -8.65
CA GLY A 137 6.11 -21.83 -8.66
C GLY A 137 7.48 -21.12 -8.70
N ARG A 138 7.53 -19.79 -8.71
CA ARG A 138 8.79 -19.03 -8.61
C ARG A 138 9.13 -18.71 -7.15
N ARG A 139 10.37 -18.26 -6.92
CA ARG A 139 10.80 -17.70 -5.63
C ARG A 139 10.70 -16.17 -5.72
N PRO A 140 9.89 -15.50 -4.88
CA PRO A 140 9.71 -14.06 -4.97
C PRO A 140 10.91 -13.30 -4.40
N LEU A 141 11.25 -12.17 -5.03
CA LEU A 141 12.10 -11.12 -4.46
C LEU A 141 11.23 -9.88 -4.29
N PHE A 142 11.01 -9.45 -3.05
CA PHE A 142 10.28 -8.22 -2.73
C PHE A 142 11.26 -7.17 -2.22
N ILE A 143 11.20 -5.96 -2.78
CA ILE A 143 12.04 -4.83 -2.37
C ILE A 143 11.13 -3.69 -1.97
N GLY A 144 11.30 -3.17 -0.75
CA GLY A 144 10.48 -2.08 -0.22
C GLY A 144 11.28 -1.15 0.69
N ASP A 145 10.78 0.05 0.94
CA ASP A 145 11.51 1.12 1.61
C ASP A 145 10.81 1.69 2.85
N ASP A 146 9.52 1.37 3.03
CA ASP A 146 8.67 1.91 4.09
C ASP A 146 8.18 0.79 5.04
N VAL A 147 7.69 1.17 6.22
CA VAL A 147 7.13 0.26 7.24
C VAL A 147 6.01 -0.60 6.65
N THR A 148 5.24 -0.05 5.72
CA THR A 148 4.15 -0.78 5.04
C THR A 148 4.65 -1.93 4.16
N ASP A 149 5.92 -1.92 3.76
CA ASP A 149 6.54 -2.98 2.96
C ASP A 149 6.98 -4.18 3.77
N GLU A 150 7.12 -4.05 5.09
CA GLU A 150 7.53 -5.15 5.98
C GLU A 150 6.59 -6.35 5.85
N GLU A 151 5.29 -6.11 5.71
CA GLU A 151 4.29 -7.15 5.46
C GLU A 151 4.56 -7.89 4.14
N GLY A 152 4.89 -7.17 3.06
CA GLY A 152 5.21 -7.74 1.75
C GLY A 152 6.53 -8.50 1.74
N MET A 153 7.57 -7.95 2.36
CA MET A 153 8.87 -8.59 2.52
C MET A 153 8.78 -9.87 3.35
N ALA A 154 8.01 -9.86 4.44
CA ALA A 154 7.76 -11.05 5.25
C ALA A 154 7.00 -12.11 4.46
N ALA A 155 6.00 -11.72 3.66
CA ALA A 155 5.29 -12.65 2.79
C ALA A 155 6.22 -13.30 1.76
N ALA A 156 7.13 -12.54 1.14
CA ALA A 156 8.10 -13.10 0.19
C ALA A 156 9.02 -14.14 0.85
N ARG A 157 9.51 -13.87 2.07
CA ARG A 157 10.30 -14.83 2.86
C ARG A 157 9.53 -16.11 3.17
N ASN A 158 8.22 -16.02 3.41
CA ASN A 158 7.36 -17.19 3.64
C ASN A 158 7.15 -18.06 2.40
N PHE A 159 7.44 -17.56 1.20
CA PHE A 159 7.46 -18.31 -0.06
C PHE A 159 8.88 -18.76 -0.44
N ASP A 160 9.75 -18.99 0.55
CA ASP A 160 11.17 -19.35 0.37
C ASP A 160 11.96 -18.37 -0.52
N GLY A 161 11.46 -17.14 -0.61
CA GLY A 161 12.03 -16.03 -1.35
C GLY A 161 12.81 -15.06 -0.46
N GLU A 162 12.99 -13.85 -0.96
CA GLU A 162 13.75 -12.79 -0.30
C GLU A 162 12.91 -11.53 -0.15
N GLY A 163 13.00 -10.90 1.02
CA GLY A 163 12.42 -9.59 1.29
C GLY A 163 13.54 -8.65 1.71
N LEU A 164 13.84 -7.66 0.87
CA LEU A 164 14.96 -6.73 1.03
C LEU A 164 14.49 -5.31 1.29
N ARG A 165 15.00 -4.74 2.38
CA ARG A 165 14.83 -3.32 2.65
C ARG A 165 15.74 -2.51 1.73
N LEU A 166 15.17 -1.52 1.02
CA LEU A 166 15.87 -0.74 -0.01
C LEU A 166 17.14 -0.09 0.54
N GLN A 167 17.05 0.53 1.72
CA GLN A 167 18.17 1.24 2.33
C GLN A 167 19.31 0.28 2.68
N ASP A 168 18.99 -0.91 3.14
CA ASP A 168 19.98 -1.88 3.62
C ASP A 168 20.65 -2.61 2.45
N ALA A 169 19.88 -3.02 1.45
CA ALA A 169 20.38 -3.78 0.31
C ALA A 169 21.03 -2.93 -0.78
N PHE A 170 20.57 -1.69 -0.96
CA PHE A 170 21.00 -0.84 -2.07
C PHE A 170 21.43 0.57 -1.65
N GLY A 171 21.21 1.00 -0.42
CA GLY A 171 21.50 2.38 0.03
C GLY A 171 20.52 3.44 -0.51
N GLY A 172 19.80 3.16 -1.59
CA GLY A 172 18.72 4.02 -2.09
C GLY A 172 18.27 3.72 -3.52
N PRO A 173 17.31 4.51 -4.05
CA PRO A 173 16.68 4.25 -5.34
C PRO A 173 17.63 4.25 -6.55
N ALA A 174 18.71 5.04 -6.51
CA ALA A 174 19.66 5.12 -7.62
C ALA A 174 20.41 3.79 -7.83
N ALA A 175 20.97 3.23 -6.76
CA ALA A 175 21.67 1.96 -6.82
C ALA A 175 20.75 0.78 -7.16
N LEU A 176 19.49 0.80 -6.71
CA LEU A 176 18.49 -0.18 -7.15
C LEU A 176 18.28 -0.11 -8.67
N ARG A 177 18.15 1.08 -9.25
CA ARG A 177 18.01 1.23 -10.71
C ARG A 177 19.23 0.70 -11.43
N ASP A 178 20.43 0.97 -10.94
CA ASP A 178 21.67 0.45 -11.54
C ASP A 178 21.75 -1.08 -11.45
N TRP A 179 21.33 -1.66 -10.34
CA TRP A 179 21.24 -3.11 -10.17
C TRP A 179 20.21 -3.73 -11.14
N LEU A 180 19.02 -3.13 -11.27
CA LEU A 180 18.00 -3.56 -12.23
C LEU A 180 18.51 -3.48 -13.67
N ALA A 181 19.18 -2.39 -14.04
CA ALA A 181 19.75 -2.21 -15.36
C ALA A 181 20.79 -3.29 -15.69
N ARG A 182 21.65 -3.66 -14.73
CA ARG A 182 22.62 -4.75 -14.90
C ARG A 182 21.97 -6.13 -14.96
N ALA A 183 20.94 -6.38 -14.16
CA ALA A 183 20.21 -7.65 -14.15
C ALA A 183 19.45 -7.92 -15.45
N LEU A 184 19.23 -6.88 -16.26
CA LEU A 184 18.61 -6.96 -17.59
C LEU A 184 19.63 -7.13 -18.73
N LEU A 185 20.94 -7.04 -18.44
CA LEU A 185 21.98 -7.32 -19.43
C LEU A 185 22.21 -8.83 -19.53
N PRO A 186 22.31 -9.38 -20.76
CA PRO A 186 22.51 -10.81 -21.00
C PRO A 186 23.86 -11.33 -20.48
#